data_AF-A0A935MAA8-F1
#
_entry.id   AF-A0A935MAA8-F1
#
_cell.length_a   1.000
_cell.length_b   1.000
_cell.length_c   1.000
_cell.angle_alpha   90.00
_cell.angle_beta   90.00
_cell.angle_gamma   90.00
#
_symmetry.space_group_name_H-M   'P 1'
#
loop_
_entity.id
_entity.type
_entity.pdbx_description
1 polymer ?
#
loop_
_entity_poly.entity_id
_entity_poly.type
_entity_poly.pdbx_seq_one_letter_code
_entity_poly.pdbx_strand_id
1 'polypeptide(L)'
;MIIQEEAAYLEPAFFPESRRGFPVEHPILKLSMPEREHIVKVQSTAAVVQTRTYLTMEAMPTATPTITPTVTYTPTATIVYPTPSPYPTQIRFPVTTPDPIQLERWKEYEIALAQSLLPELPQEFVLCEWVILGGDGQDLYVMAVCGNSSVYATAPAVMHLDENKSIQNVEIVQYDSMRDVNIQRLFPAEVQKIIYSEATKLIRKELAAHLNQRLSYLERLPSIVLWATPLPTNLP
;
A
#
# COMPACT_ATOMS: atom_id res chain seq x y z
N MET A 1 30.53 -32.11 15.90
CA MET A 1 29.80 -31.11 16.71
C MET A 1 28.92 -30.34 15.74
N ILE A 2 27.67 -30.75 15.60
CA ILE A 2 26.69 -30.19 14.67
C ILE A 2 25.56 -29.71 15.58
N ILE A 3 25.29 -28.41 15.59
CA ILE A 3 24.19 -27.82 16.33
C ILE A 3 22.98 -27.87 15.39
N GLN A 4 22.02 -28.74 15.70
CA GLN A 4 20.69 -28.70 15.09
C GLN A 4 19.91 -27.57 15.77
N GLU A 5 19.46 -26.61 14.96
CA GLU A 5 18.58 -25.53 15.39
C GLU A 5 17.13 -26.04 15.24
N GLU A 6 16.50 -26.35 16.37
CA GLU A 6 15.06 -26.66 16.44
C GLU A 6 14.26 -25.39 16.14
N ALA A 7 13.68 -25.33 14.94
CA ALA A 7 12.62 -24.38 14.65
C ALA A 7 11.33 -24.85 15.35
N ALA A 8 10.98 -24.17 16.43
CA ALA A 8 9.71 -24.37 17.13
C ALA A 8 8.53 -24.08 16.18
N TYR A 9 7.82 -25.14 15.81
CA TYR A 9 6.51 -25.06 15.17
C TYR A 9 5.52 -24.48 16.17
N LEU A 10 5.10 -23.23 15.95
CA LEU A 10 3.90 -22.69 16.59
C LEU A 10 2.68 -23.30 15.89
N GLU A 11 1.99 -24.19 16.60
CA GLU A 11 0.68 -24.71 16.18
C GLU A 11 -0.34 -23.57 16.00
N PRO A 12 -1.19 -23.61 14.97
CA PRO A 12 -2.30 -22.68 14.86
C PRO A 12 -3.31 -22.94 15.98
N ALA A 13 -3.70 -21.88 16.67
CA ALA A 13 -4.72 -21.91 17.71
C ALA A 13 -6.01 -22.56 17.18
N PHE A 14 -6.35 -23.69 17.80
CA PHE A 14 -7.58 -24.44 17.61
C PHE A 14 -8.76 -23.60 18.11
N PHE A 15 -9.57 -23.06 17.19
CA PHE A 15 -10.84 -22.42 17.55
C PHE A 15 -11.85 -23.50 17.94
N PRO A 16 -12.38 -23.52 19.18
CA PRO A 16 -13.39 -24.51 19.55
C PRO A 16 -14.71 -24.20 18.83
N GLU A 17 -15.19 -25.24 18.15
CA GLU A 17 -16.48 -25.39 17.52
C GLU A 17 -17.62 -25.00 18.48
N SER A 18 -18.33 -23.92 18.16
CA SER A 18 -19.49 -23.46 18.89
C SER A 18 -20.69 -24.39 18.63
N ARG A 19 -20.92 -25.33 19.55
CA ARG A 19 -22.19 -26.05 19.68
C ARG A 19 -22.85 -25.71 21.03
N ARG A 20 -23.92 -24.92 20.98
CA ARG A 20 -25.24 -25.29 21.53
C ARG A 20 -26.22 -24.13 21.37
N GLY A 21 -27.36 -24.47 20.77
CA GLY A 21 -28.49 -23.58 20.64
C GLY A 21 -29.15 -23.27 21.99
N PHE A 22 -29.73 -22.08 22.04
CA PHE A 22 -30.83 -21.72 22.92
C PHE A 22 -31.84 -20.91 22.09
N PRO A 23 -33.15 -21.22 22.17
CA PRO A 23 -34.18 -20.36 21.64
C PRO A 23 -34.34 -19.17 22.60
N VAL A 24 -34.01 -17.97 22.14
CA VAL A 24 -34.35 -16.74 22.87
C VAL A 24 -35.67 -16.24 22.30
N GLU A 25 -36.72 -16.36 23.11
CA GLU A 25 -38.01 -15.73 22.86
C GLU A 25 -37.84 -14.20 22.81
N HIS A 26 -38.30 -13.60 21.71
CA HIS A 26 -38.35 -12.14 21.56
C HIS A 26 -39.63 -11.58 22.19
N PRO A 27 -39.54 -10.72 23.22
CA PRO A 27 -40.65 -9.82 23.54
C PRO A 27 -40.66 -8.67 22.53
N ILE A 28 -41.76 -8.61 21.77
CA ILE A 28 -42.13 -7.52 20.87
C ILE A 28 -42.30 -6.23 21.69
N LEU A 29 -41.27 -5.39 21.72
CA LEU A 29 -41.40 -4.01 22.16
C LEU A 29 -41.81 -3.15 20.96
N LYS A 30 -43.10 -2.82 20.90
CA LYS A 30 -43.64 -1.75 20.06
C LYS A 30 -43.00 -0.43 20.48
N LEU A 31 -41.99 0.03 19.75
CA LEU A 31 -41.57 1.43 19.81
C LEU A 31 -42.42 2.26 18.86
N SER A 32 -43.25 3.11 19.45
CA SER A 32 -43.91 4.23 18.81
C SER A 32 -42.87 5.20 18.22
N MET A 33 -42.97 5.49 16.92
CA MET A 33 -42.24 6.58 16.28
C MET A 33 -42.88 7.92 16.68
N PRO A 34 -42.10 8.91 17.15
CA PRO A 34 -42.50 10.30 17.05
C PRO A 34 -42.09 10.85 15.69
N GLU A 35 -43.12 11.20 14.93
CA GLU A 35 -43.09 12.18 13.85
C GLU A 35 -42.66 13.54 14.43
N ARG A 36 -41.58 14.14 13.88
CA ARG A 36 -41.46 15.58 13.69
C ARG A 36 -40.24 15.96 12.86
N GLU A 37 -40.59 16.63 11.77
CA GLU A 37 -39.75 17.43 10.90
C GLU A 37 -38.94 18.47 11.68
N HIS A 38 -37.69 18.67 11.31
CA HIS A 38 -37.09 20.01 11.27
C HIS A 38 -36.02 20.04 10.19
N ILE A 39 -36.40 20.62 9.06
CA ILE A 39 -35.51 21.01 7.97
C ILE A 39 -34.64 22.16 8.49
N VAL A 40 -33.36 21.90 8.77
CA VAL A 40 -32.35 22.93 8.94
C VAL A 40 -31.59 23.07 7.61
N LYS A 41 -31.96 24.07 6.82
CA LYS A 41 -31.14 24.53 5.70
C LYS A 41 -29.91 25.24 6.27
N VAL A 42 -28.78 24.53 6.33
CA VAL A 42 -27.48 25.17 6.55
C VAL A 42 -26.99 25.69 5.20
N GLN A 43 -27.11 26.99 4.97
CA GLN A 43 -26.38 27.69 3.93
C GLN A 43 -24.90 27.75 4.35
N SER A 44 -24.09 26.85 3.82
CA SER A 44 -22.63 26.99 3.88
C SER A 44 -22.17 27.95 2.79
N THR A 45 -22.01 29.22 3.17
CA THR A 45 -21.36 30.25 2.38
C THR A 45 -19.85 29.97 2.40
N ALA A 46 -19.32 29.31 1.37
CA ALA A 46 -17.87 29.19 1.19
C ALA A 46 -17.31 30.54 0.72
N ALA A 47 -16.57 31.21 1.60
CA ALA A 47 -15.81 32.40 1.26
C ALA A 47 -14.63 32.01 0.35
N VAL A 48 -14.66 32.50 -0.89
CA VAL A 48 -13.53 32.40 -1.83
C VAL A 48 -12.47 33.41 -1.38
N VAL A 49 -11.43 32.93 -0.70
CA VAL A 49 -10.23 33.72 -0.42
C VAL A 49 -9.39 33.74 -1.70
N GLN A 50 -9.48 34.85 -2.43
CA GLN A 50 -8.70 35.10 -3.64
C GLN A 50 -7.32 35.64 -3.25
N THR A 51 -6.34 34.76 -3.09
CA THR A 51 -4.94 35.15 -2.84
C THR A 51 -4.34 35.69 -4.14
N ARG A 52 -4.05 37.00 -4.18
CA ARG A 52 -3.26 37.63 -5.26
C ARG A 52 -1.82 37.16 -5.16
N THR A 53 -1.39 36.35 -6.12
CA THR A 53 0.03 36.07 -6.36
C THR A 53 0.65 37.26 -7.07
N TYR A 54 1.55 37.98 -6.40
CA TYR A 54 2.38 39.00 -7.03
C TYR A 54 3.60 38.33 -7.65
N LEU A 55 3.79 38.50 -8.96
CA LEU A 55 4.99 38.06 -9.66
C LEU A 55 6.13 39.03 -9.34
N THR A 56 7.10 38.58 -8.54
CA THR A 56 8.36 39.29 -8.34
C THR A 56 9.27 38.96 -9.53
N MET A 57 9.54 39.95 -10.40
CA MET A 57 10.59 39.84 -11.41
C MET A 57 11.95 39.97 -10.71
N GLU A 58 12.71 38.88 -10.61
CA GLU A 58 14.13 38.94 -10.25
C GLU A 58 14.94 39.48 -11.43
N ALA A 59 15.69 40.54 -11.16
CA ALA A 59 16.60 41.16 -12.11
C ALA A 59 17.81 40.25 -12.37
N MET A 60 18.13 40.09 -13.65
CA MET A 60 19.26 39.31 -14.14
C MET A 60 20.60 39.98 -13.72
N PRO A 61 21.54 39.27 -13.05
CA PRO A 61 22.84 39.85 -12.75
C PRO A 61 23.71 39.93 -14.01
N THR A 62 24.18 41.14 -14.30
CA THR A 62 25.17 41.47 -15.33
C THR A 62 26.48 40.72 -15.09
N ALA A 63 26.84 39.82 -16.01
CA ALA A 63 28.13 39.13 -16.00
C ALA A 63 29.28 40.13 -16.24
N THR A 64 30.15 40.27 -15.23
CA THR A 64 31.41 41.00 -15.35
C THR A 64 32.51 40.00 -15.73
N PRO A 65 33.29 40.20 -16.80
CA PRO A 65 34.39 39.30 -17.13
C PRO A 65 35.54 39.49 -16.15
N THR A 66 35.75 38.50 -15.28
CA THR A 66 36.94 38.39 -14.42
C THR A 66 38.01 37.58 -15.13
N ILE A 67 39.17 38.19 -15.37
CA ILE A 67 40.34 37.55 -15.96
C ILE A 67 41.09 36.82 -14.83
N THR A 68 41.04 35.49 -14.81
CA THR A 68 41.73 34.66 -13.80
C THR A 68 43.07 34.17 -14.36
N PRO A 69 44.19 34.26 -13.61
CA PRO A 69 45.48 33.74 -14.05
C PRO A 69 45.51 32.20 -14.00
N THR A 70 45.94 31.59 -15.11
CA THR A 70 46.16 30.14 -15.24
C THR A 70 47.37 29.72 -14.42
N VAL A 71 47.16 28.96 -13.34
CA VAL A 71 48.23 28.29 -12.60
C VAL A 71 48.26 26.83 -13.05
N THR A 72 49.36 26.44 -13.72
CA THR A 72 49.62 25.07 -14.16
C THR A 72 50.07 24.23 -12.96
N TYR A 73 49.21 23.35 -12.47
CA TYR A 73 49.56 22.36 -11.44
C TYR A 73 49.94 21.03 -12.09
N THR A 74 51.15 20.54 -11.78
CA THR A 74 51.64 19.21 -12.16
C THR A 74 51.08 18.18 -11.17
N PRO A 75 50.26 17.20 -11.58
CA PRO A 75 49.70 16.23 -10.65
C PRO A 75 50.76 15.18 -10.25
N THR A 76 51.13 15.18 -8.97
CA THR A 76 51.89 14.09 -8.34
C THR A 76 50.90 13.00 -7.91
N ALA A 77 50.92 11.85 -8.58
CA ALA A 77 50.08 10.72 -8.21
C ALA A 77 50.56 10.07 -6.90
N THR A 78 49.81 10.25 -5.83
CA THR A 78 50.01 9.50 -4.58
C THR A 78 49.08 8.28 -4.61
N ILE A 79 49.65 7.07 -4.66
CA ILE A 79 48.89 5.82 -4.58
C ILE A 79 48.51 5.59 -3.11
N VAL A 80 47.24 5.85 -2.79
CA VAL A 80 46.64 5.53 -1.49
C VAL A 80 45.99 4.15 -1.60
N TYR A 81 46.51 3.19 -0.84
CA TYR A 81 45.88 1.87 -0.71
C TYR A 81 44.69 1.96 0.26
N PRO A 82 43.46 1.61 -0.16
CA PRO A 82 42.31 1.67 0.73
C PRO A 82 42.42 0.58 1.80
N THR A 83 42.40 0.99 3.07
CA THR A 83 42.29 0.08 4.21
C THR A 83 40.97 -0.69 4.11
N PRO A 84 40.98 -2.03 4.06
CA PRO A 84 39.75 -2.82 4.00
C PRO A 84 38.91 -2.57 5.27
N SER A 85 37.68 -2.08 5.08
CA SER A 85 36.74 -1.88 6.18
C SER A 85 36.25 -3.25 6.70
N PRO A 86 36.22 -3.47 8.03
CA PRO A 86 35.76 -4.73 8.62
C PRO A 86 34.24 -4.92 8.61
N TYR A 87 33.48 -3.94 8.11
CA TYR A 87 32.02 -4.03 8.05
C TYR A 87 31.55 -4.62 6.71
N PRO A 88 30.56 -5.53 6.73
CA PRO A 88 29.96 -6.03 5.50
C PRO A 88 29.44 -4.83 4.71
N THR A 89 29.82 -4.76 3.43
CA THR A 89 29.31 -3.75 2.51
C THR A 89 27.81 -3.90 2.45
N GLN A 90 27.09 -3.06 3.20
CA GLN A 90 25.64 -2.99 3.15
C GLN A 90 25.30 -2.66 1.70
N ILE A 91 24.71 -3.62 0.98
CA ILE A 91 24.27 -3.44 -0.40
C ILE A 91 23.26 -2.30 -0.36
N ARG A 92 23.72 -1.09 -0.72
CA ARG A 92 22.86 0.07 -0.88
C ARG A 92 22.18 -0.13 -2.22
N PHE A 93 21.00 -0.74 -2.20
CA PHE A 93 20.11 -0.65 -3.34
C PHE A 93 19.90 0.85 -3.63
N PRO A 94 20.05 1.31 -4.88
CA PRO A 94 19.72 2.67 -5.21
C PRO A 94 18.26 2.89 -4.86
N VAL A 95 18.02 3.63 -3.77
CA VAL A 95 16.69 4.07 -3.39
C VAL A 95 16.30 5.10 -4.43
N THR A 96 15.65 4.62 -5.48
CA THR A 96 15.06 5.51 -6.48
C THR A 96 13.85 6.09 -5.78
N THR A 97 13.93 7.37 -5.38
CA THR A 97 12.78 8.06 -4.80
C THR A 97 11.64 7.96 -5.81
N PRO A 98 10.51 7.31 -5.46
CA PRO A 98 9.37 7.22 -6.36
C PRO A 98 8.92 8.63 -6.75
N ASP A 99 8.33 8.75 -7.94
CA ASP A 99 7.65 9.99 -8.34
C ASP A 99 6.63 10.36 -7.24
N PRO A 100 6.65 11.60 -6.72
CA PRO A 100 5.66 12.03 -5.72
C PRO A 100 4.22 11.80 -6.17
N ILE A 101 3.92 11.89 -7.47
CA ILE A 101 2.59 11.58 -8.00
C ILE A 101 2.26 10.09 -7.78
N GLN A 102 3.22 9.20 -8.04
CA GLN A 102 3.05 7.77 -7.83
C GLN A 102 2.84 7.45 -6.34
N LEU A 103 3.56 8.13 -5.45
CA LEU A 103 3.42 7.94 -4.01
C LEU A 103 2.00 8.32 -3.52
N GLU A 104 1.46 9.44 -3.99
CA GLU A 104 0.09 9.84 -3.67
C GLU A 104 -0.95 8.83 -4.21
N ARG A 105 -0.70 8.27 -5.41
CA ARG A 105 -1.57 7.21 -5.97
C ARG A 105 -1.53 5.92 -5.17
N TRP A 106 -0.36 5.50 -4.71
CA TRP A 106 -0.29 4.31 -3.86
C TRP A 106 -1.00 4.50 -2.52
N LYS A 107 -0.96 5.71 -1.97
CA LYS A 107 -1.72 6.05 -0.77
C LYS A 107 -3.22 5.95 -1.03
N GLU A 108 -3.70 6.49 -2.15
CA GLU A 108 -5.10 6.33 -2.59
C GLU A 108 -5.50 4.86 -2.70
N TYR A 109 -4.63 4.01 -3.25
CA TYR A 109 -4.91 2.58 -3.40
C TYR A 109 -4.92 1.82 -2.07
N GLU A 110 -3.95 2.10 -1.18
CA GLU A 110 -3.92 1.53 0.17
C GLU A 110 -5.23 1.85 0.92
N ILE A 111 -5.71 3.08 0.80
CA ILE A 111 -6.98 3.54 1.39
C ILE A 111 -8.16 2.72 0.85
N ALA A 112 -8.28 2.58 -0.47
CA ALA A 112 -9.39 1.86 -1.09
C ALA A 112 -9.38 0.36 -0.77
N LEU A 113 -8.18 -0.24 -0.71
CA LEU A 113 -8.00 -1.63 -0.30
C LEU A 113 -8.40 -1.82 1.16
N ALA A 114 -7.97 -0.93 2.06
CA ALA A 114 -8.34 -0.98 3.48
C ALA A 114 -9.86 -0.93 3.68
N GLN A 115 -10.52 0.01 3.00
CA GLN A 115 -11.99 0.17 3.04
C GLN A 115 -12.71 -1.08 2.51
N SER A 116 -12.17 -1.74 1.50
CA SER A 116 -12.81 -2.90 0.87
C SER A 116 -12.60 -4.19 1.66
N LEU A 117 -11.39 -4.40 2.22
CA LEU A 117 -11.04 -5.61 2.97
C LEU A 117 -11.55 -5.60 4.41
N LEU A 118 -11.59 -4.44 5.06
CA LEU A 118 -11.95 -4.29 6.47
C LEU A 118 -12.92 -3.10 6.66
N PRO A 119 -14.12 -3.14 6.04
CA PRO A 119 -15.06 -2.02 6.03
C PRO A 119 -15.60 -1.64 7.41
N GLU A 120 -15.51 -2.54 8.38
CA GLU A 120 -15.99 -2.33 9.75
C GLU A 120 -15.00 -1.54 10.62
N LEU A 121 -13.75 -1.38 10.16
CA LEU A 121 -12.71 -0.67 10.90
C LEU A 121 -12.52 0.75 10.39
N PRO A 122 -12.28 1.74 11.27
CA PRO A 122 -11.90 3.06 10.83
C PRO A 122 -10.57 3.01 10.08
N GLN A 123 -10.52 3.71 8.96
CA GLN A 123 -9.45 3.62 7.98
C GLN A 123 -8.08 4.06 8.54
N GLU A 124 -8.07 5.02 9.46
CA GLU A 124 -6.86 5.50 10.12
C GLU A 124 -6.14 4.44 10.98
N PHE A 125 -6.83 3.32 11.28
CA PHE A 125 -6.25 2.21 12.04
C PHE A 125 -5.87 1.01 11.18
N VAL A 126 -6.11 1.05 9.87
CA VAL A 126 -5.83 -0.07 8.96
C VAL A 126 -4.70 0.30 8.03
N LEU A 127 -3.66 -0.53 8.00
CA LEU A 127 -2.59 -0.47 7.00
C LEU A 127 -2.73 -1.64 6.04
N CYS A 128 -2.26 -1.46 4.81
CA CYS A 128 -2.23 -2.53 3.82
C CYS A 128 -0.85 -2.73 3.22
N GLU A 129 -0.52 -3.99 2.98
CA GLU A 129 0.58 -4.44 2.15
C GLU A 129 0.00 -5.16 0.94
N TRP A 130 0.50 -4.85 -0.25
CA TRP A 130 -0.01 -5.44 -1.46
C TRP A 130 1.06 -5.53 -2.55
N VAL A 131 0.83 -6.43 -3.50
CA VAL A 131 1.66 -6.61 -4.69
C VAL A 131 0.80 -6.71 -5.93
N ILE A 132 1.32 -6.22 -7.06
CA ILE A 132 0.70 -6.34 -8.37
C ILE A 132 0.95 -7.75 -8.91
N LEU A 133 -0.14 -8.44 -9.26
CA LEU A 133 -0.11 -9.74 -9.93
C LEU A 133 -0.18 -9.61 -11.45
N GLY A 134 -0.74 -8.49 -11.93
CA GLY A 134 -0.88 -8.16 -13.34
C GLY A 134 -1.79 -6.94 -13.53
N GLY A 135 -2.08 -6.60 -14.78
CA GLY A 135 -3.09 -5.60 -15.11
C GLY A 135 -3.52 -5.71 -16.57
N ASP A 136 -4.72 -5.25 -16.87
CA ASP A 136 -5.30 -5.21 -18.21
C ASP A 136 -6.10 -3.91 -18.38
N GLY A 137 -5.59 -3.00 -19.21
CA GLY A 137 -6.18 -1.68 -19.45
C GLY A 137 -6.38 -0.84 -18.18
N GLN A 138 -7.61 -0.83 -17.69
CA GLN A 138 -8.07 -0.10 -16.51
C GLN A 138 -8.13 -0.97 -15.25
N ASP A 139 -7.89 -2.27 -15.36
CA ASP A 139 -7.93 -3.19 -14.23
C ASP A 139 -6.51 -3.48 -13.73
N LEU A 140 -6.32 -3.37 -12.42
CA LEU A 140 -5.10 -3.74 -11.73
C LEU A 140 -5.37 -4.91 -10.78
N TYR A 141 -4.72 -6.04 -11.03
CA TYR A 141 -4.91 -7.27 -10.26
C TYR A 141 -3.86 -7.33 -9.15
N VAL A 142 -4.31 -7.48 -7.90
CA VAL A 142 -3.41 -7.44 -6.74
C VAL A 142 -3.66 -8.57 -5.75
N MET A 143 -2.65 -8.90 -4.97
CA MET A 143 -2.77 -9.63 -3.72
C MET A 143 -2.55 -8.65 -2.58
N ALA A 144 -3.50 -8.51 -1.67
CA ALA A 144 -3.43 -7.57 -0.56
C ALA A 144 -3.59 -8.27 0.79
N VAL A 145 -2.86 -7.77 1.79
CA VAL A 145 -2.97 -8.08 3.20
C VAL A 145 -3.21 -6.76 3.93
N CYS A 146 -4.37 -6.60 4.56
CA CYS A 146 -4.71 -5.41 5.33
C CYS A 146 -4.96 -5.79 6.78
N GLY A 147 -4.69 -4.87 7.71
CA GLY A 147 -4.96 -5.13 9.11
C GLY A 147 -4.44 -4.08 10.07
N ASN A 148 -4.68 -4.37 11.34
CA ASN A 148 -4.17 -3.66 12.50
C ASN A 148 -3.62 -4.68 13.51
N SER A 149 -3.25 -4.24 14.72
CA SER A 149 -2.69 -5.15 15.74
C SER A 149 -3.59 -6.33 16.14
N SER A 150 -4.89 -6.29 15.84
CA SER A 150 -5.88 -7.27 16.31
C SER A 150 -6.53 -8.08 15.19
N VAL A 151 -6.74 -7.47 14.01
CA VAL A 151 -7.52 -8.04 12.91
C VAL A 151 -6.74 -7.93 11.61
N TYR A 152 -6.74 -9.00 10.82
CA TYR A 152 -6.12 -9.05 9.51
C TYR A 152 -7.05 -9.70 8.50
N ALA A 153 -7.02 -9.20 7.27
CA ALA A 153 -7.68 -9.77 6.11
C ALA A 153 -6.66 -9.92 4.96
N THR A 154 -6.86 -10.95 4.15
CA THR A 154 -6.02 -11.19 2.97
C THR A 154 -6.88 -11.68 1.82
N ALA A 155 -6.81 -11.00 0.69
CA ALA A 155 -7.56 -11.38 -0.50
C ALA A 155 -6.83 -10.99 -1.79
N PRO A 156 -7.03 -11.75 -2.88
CA PRO A 156 -6.87 -11.18 -4.20
C PRO A 156 -7.96 -10.13 -4.44
N ALA A 157 -7.61 -9.06 -5.12
CA ALA A 157 -8.51 -7.97 -5.45
C ALA A 157 -8.26 -7.44 -6.88
N VAL A 158 -9.31 -6.87 -7.46
CA VAL A 158 -9.24 -6.09 -8.70
C VAL A 158 -9.48 -4.64 -8.33
N MET A 159 -8.54 -3.76 -8.67
CA MET A 159 -8.74 -2.32 -8.62
C MET A 159 -9.10 -1.83 -10.02
N HIS A 160 -10.29 -1.28 -10.17
CA HIS A 160 -10.74 -0.64 -11.40
C HIS A 160 -10.31 0.82 -11.36
N LEU A 161 -9.55 1.23 -12.36
CA LEU A 161 -8.93 2.54 -12.46
C LEU A 161 -9.54 3.33 -13.62
N ASP A 162 -9.50 4.66 -13.54
CA ASP A 162 -9.80 5.51 -14.69
C ASP A 162 -8.57 5.71 -15.61
N GLU A 163 -8.74 6.53 -16.66
CA GLU A 163 -7.67 6.90 -17.58
C GLU A 163 -6.47 7.59 -16.89
N ASN A 164 -6.73 8.33 -15.80
CA ASN A 164 -5.72 9.01 -14.99
C ASN A 164 -5.13 8.11 -13.90
N LYS A 165 -5.47 6.81 -13.93
CA LYS A 165 -5.08 5.81 -12.93
C LYS A 165 -5.58 6.14 -11.52
N SER A 166 -6.66 6.92 -11.39
CA SER A 166 -7.36 7.11 -10.12
C SER A 166 -8.28 5.92 -9.87
N ILE A 167 -8.53 5.59 -8.60
CA ILE A 167 -9.35 4.44 -8.25
C ILE A 167 -10.84 4.76 -8.43
N GLN A 168 -11.55 3.87 -9.12
CA GLN A 168 -13.00 3.97 -9.33
C GLN A 168 -13.73 2.97 -8.44
N ASN A 169 -13.23 1.72 -8.37
CA ASN A 169 -13.83 0.66 -7.57
C ASN A 169 -12.79 -0.40 -7.20
N VAL A 170 -13.06 -1.16 -6.13
CA VAL A 170 -12.26 -2.33 -5.73
C VAL A 170 -13.16 -3.52 -5.51
N GLU A 171 -12.94 -4.59 -6.26
CA GLU A 171 -13.61 -5.89 -6.06
C GLU A 171 -12.68 -6.85 -5.33
N ILE A 172 -13.06 -7.27 -4.11
CA ILE A 172 -12.31 -8.26 -3.33
C ILE A 172 -12.91 -9.65 -3.49
N VAL A 173 -12.05 -10.67 -3.56
CA VAL A 173 -12.52 -12.06 -3.48
C VAL A 173 -12.61 -12.48 -2.02
N GLN A 174 -13.83 -12.65 -1.54
CA GLN A 174 -14.06 -13.13 -0.17
C GLN A 174 -13.62 -14.59 0.00
N TYR A 175 -13.23 -14.95 1.23
CA TYR A 175 -12.88 -16.32 1.58
C TYR A 175 -14.15 -17.09 1.93
N ASP A 176 -14.94 -17.43 0.92
CA ASP A 176 -16.20 -18.16 1.04
C ASP A 176 -16.28 -19.34 0.06
N SER A 177 -17.43 -20.01 -0.01
CA SER A 177 -17.66 -21.13 -0.94
C SER A 177 -17.69 -20.71 -2.41
N MET A 178 -17.81 -19.41 -2.71
CA MET A 178 -17.83 -18.84 -4.05
C MET A 178 -16.47 -18.34 -4.50
N ARG A 179 -15.44 -18.44 -3.65
CA ARG A 179 -14.09 -17.95 -3.89
C ARG A 179 -13.55 -18.33 -5.27
N ASP A 180 -13.56 -19.62 -5.62
CA ASP A 180 -12.94 -20.09 -6.86
C ASP A 180 -13.71 -19.59 -8.10
N VAL A 181 -15.04 -19.52 -8.00
CA VAL A 181 -15.91 -18.96 -9.05
C VAL A 181 -15.63 -17.48 -9.25
N ASN A 182 -15.48 -16.73 -8.14
CA ASN A 182 -15.17 -15.31 -8.18
C ASN A 182 -13.76 -15.05 -8.73
N ILE A 183 -12.76 -15.89 -8.39
CA ILE A 183 -11.42 -15.80 -8.98
C ILE A 183 -11.47 -16.01 -10.50
N GLN A 184 -12.22 -17.02 -10.96
CA GLN A 184 -12.35 -17.30 -12.40
C GLN A 184 -13.09 -16.18 -13.15
N ARG A 185 -14.07 -15.54 -12.50
CA ARG A 185 -14.84 -14.42 -13.06
C ARG A 185 -14.03 -13.13 -13.17
N LEU A 186 -13.23 -12.82 -12.14
CA LEU A 186 -12.61 -11.51 -11.97
C LEU A 186 -11.18 -11.40 -12.53
N PHE A 187 -10.47 -12.52 -12.67
CA PHE A 187 -9.06 -12.50 -13.02
C PHE A 187 -8.80 -13.21 -14.35
N PRO A 188 -7.91 -12.70 -15.22
CA PRO A 188 -7.45 -13.42 -16.41
C PRO A 188 -6.76 -14.74 -16.03
N ALA A 189 -6.75 -15.71 -16.96
CA ALA A 189 -6.24 -17.06 -16.71
C ALA A 189 -4.78 -17.09 -16.21
N GLU A 190 -3.96 -16.17 -16.69
CA GLU A 190 -2.55 -15.99 -16.31
C GLU A 190 -2.44 -15.58 -14.84
N VAL A 191 -3.28 -14.63 -14.40
CA VAL A 191 -3.31 -14.17 -13.02
C VAL A 191 -3.91 -15.23 -12.10
N GLN A 192 -4.93 -15.98 -12.56
CA GLN A 192 -5.47 -17.11 -11.81
C GLN A 192 -4.38 -18.14 -11.48
N LYS A 193 -3.52 -18.49 -12.45
CA LYS A 193 -2.39 -19.41 -12.22
C LYS A 193 -1.45 -18.90 -11.13
N ILE A 194 -1.19 -17.58 -11.11
CA ILE A 194 -0.37 -16.96 -10.06
C ILE A 194 -1.09 -17.10 -8.71
N ILE A 195 -2.36 -16.70 -8.61
CA ILE A 195 -3.14 -16.76 -7.36
C ILE A 195 -3.14 -18.16 -6.72
N TYR A 196 -3.24 -19.22 -7.52
CA TYR A 196 -3.23 -20.60 -7.04
C TYR A 196 -1.82 -21.19 -6.82
N SER A 197 -0.76 -20.45 -7.16
CA SER A 197 0.62 -20.94 -7.06
C SER A 197 1.15 -20.97 -5.61
N GLU A 198 2.19 -21.77 -5.38
CA GLU A 198 2.97 -21.71 -4.13
C GLU A 198 3.65 -20.34 -3.94
N ALA A 199 4.01 -19.66 -5.02
CA ALA A 199 4.60 -18.33 -4.95
C ALA A 199 3.66 -17.33 -4.27
N THR A 200 2.35 -17.37 -4.54
CA THR A 200 1.37 -16.53 -3.83
C THR A 200 1.28 -16.85 -2.34
N LYS A 201 1.53 -18.09 -1.91
CA LYS A 201 1.61 -18.39 -0.47
C LYS A 201 2.81 -17.72 0.18
N LEU A 202 3.96 -17.69 -0.50
CA LEU A 202 5.17 -17.00 -0.03
C LEU A 202 4.95 -15.48 0.00
N ILE A 203 4.42 -14.90 -1.07
CA ILE A 203 4.07 -13.49 -1.16
C ILE A 203 3.17 -13.08 0.01
N ARG A 204 2.11 -13.84 0.32
CA ARG A 204 1.21 -13.53 1.44
C ARG A 204 1.94 -13.51 2.78
N LYS A 205 2.90 -14.42 3.00
CA LYS A 205 3.71 -14.43 4.23
C LYS A 205 4.63 -13.22 4.31
N GLU A 206 5.25 -12.83 3.20
CA GLU A 206 6.12 -11.64 3.14
C GLU A 206 5.33 -10.36 3.38
N LEU A 207 4.18 -10.18 2.71
CA LEU A 207 3.28 -9.04 2.92
C LEU A 207 2.80 -8.97 4.38
N ALA A 208 2.39 -10.09 4.98
CA ALA A 208 1.98 -10.12 6.37
C ALA A 208 3.12 -9.79 7.34
N ALA A 209 4.33 -10.31 7.08
CA ALA A 209 5.50 -9.99 7.89
C ALA A 209 5.86 -8.49 7.79
N HIS A 210 5.77 -7.92 6.60
CA HIS A 210 6.02 -6.50 6.39
C HIS A 210 4.94 -5.61 7.01
N LEU A 211 3.67 -6.02 6.95
CA LEU A 211 2.56 -5.31 7.60
C LEU A 211 2.78 -5.24 9.12
N ASN A 212 3.13 -6.35 9.76
CA ASN A 212 3.45 -6.39 11.20
C ASN A 212 4.60 -5.45 11.57
N GLN A 213 5.59 -5.37 10.70
CA GLN A 213 6.71 -4.44 10.85
C GLN A 213 6.25 -2.98 10.77
N ARG A 214 5.36 -2.61 9.83
CA ARG A 214 4.83 -1.25 9.71
C ARG A 214 3.91 -0.88 10.86
N LEU A 215 3.09 -1.81 11.35
CA LEU A 215 2.27 -1.61 12.54
C LEU A 215 3.11 -1.30 13.79
N SER A 216 4.36 -1.79 13.83
CA SER A 216 5.32 -1.48 14.90
C SER A 216 6.11 -0.20 14.66
N TYR A 217 6.28 0.19 13.40
CA TYR A 217 7.11 1.32 12.96
C TYR A 217 6.43 2.06 11.81
N LEU A 218 5.59 3.05 12.12
CA LEU A 218 4.76 3.75 11.12
C LEU A 218 5.57 4.52 10.06
N GLU A 219 6.83 4.86 10.35
CA GLU A 219 7.75 5.50 9.38
C GLU A 219 8.21 4.54 8.28
N ARG A 220 8.02 3.23 8.46
CA ARG A 220 8.37 2.23 7.45
C ARG A 220 7.43 2.35 6.25
N LEU A 221 8.02 2.59 5.09
CA LEU A 221 7.33 2.70 3.80
C LEU A 221 6.69 1.36 3.40
N PRO A 222 5.55 1.35 2.72
CA PRO A 222 4.92 0.12 2.20
C PRO A 222 5.83 -0.63 1.22
N SER A 223 5.65 -1.96 1.09
CA SER A 223 6.51 -2.79 0.22
C SER A 223 6.49 -2.33 -1.23
N ILE A 224 5.33 -1.89 -1.74
CA ILE A 224 5.18 -1.38 -3.10
C ILE A 224 6.13 -0.20 -3.40
N VAL A 225 6.39 0.64 -2.38
CA VAL A 225 7.36 1.74 -2.43
C VAL A 225 8.78 1.23 -2.41
N LEU A 226 9.08 0.30 -1.50
CA LEU A 226 10.42 -0.26 -1.36
C LEU A 226 10.88 -1.00 -2.62
N TRP A 227 9.94 -1.60 -3.35
CA TRP A 227 10.20 -2.31 -4.60
C TRP A 227 10.12 -1.41 -5.83
N ALA A 228 9.85 -0.11 -5.66
CA ALA A 228 9.72 0.86 -6.75
C ALA A 228 8.85 0.34 -7.90
N THR A 229 7.75 -0.35 -7.58
CA THR A 229 6.99 -1.11 -8.59
C THR A 229 6.24 -0.14 -9.53
N PRO A 230 6.63 0.00 -10.81
CA PRO A 230 5.92 0.93 -11.68
C PRO A 230 4.46 0.49 -11.86
N LEU A 231 3.55 1.45 -11.99
CA LEU A 231 2.19 1.13 -12.45
C LEU A 231 2.30 0.54 -13.87
N PRO A 232 1.52 -0.50 -14.21
CA PRO A 232 1.52 -1.05 -15.57
C PRO A 232 1.13 0.05 -16.58
N THR A 233 2.06 0.47 -17.41
CA THR A 233 1.90 1.56 -18.39
C THR A 233 1.42 1.05 -19.75
N ASN A 234 0.45 0.14 -19.74
CA ASN A 234 0.00 -0.70 -20.87
C ASN A 234 0.86 -1.96 -21.02
N LEU A 235 0.30 -3.11 -20.63
CA LEU A 235 0.75 -4.40 -21.15
C LEU A 235 0.06 -4.60 -22.52
N PRO A 236 0.81 -5.02 -23.55
CA PRO A 236 0.32 -5.16 -24.92
C PRO A 236 -0.75 -6.23 -25.07
#